data_AF-A0A7K7Z5M5-F1
#
_entry.id   AF-A0A7K7Z5M5-F1
#
_cell.length_a   1.000
_cell.length_b   1.000
_cell.length_c   1.000
_cell.angle_alpha   90.00
_cell.angle_beta   90.00
_cell.angle_gamma   90.00
#
_symmetry.space_group_name_H-M   'P 1'
#
loop_
_entity.id
_entity.type
_entity.pdbx_description
1 polymer ?
#
loop_
_entity_poly.entity_id
_entity_poly.type
_entity_poly.pdbx_seq_one_letter_code
_entity_poly.pdbx_strand_id
1 'polypeptide(L)'
;PLGLKEGVLPTQRSSLSNAGGNFFMAGVGFSFIFSWLLMLLVMIIFVLGGNTYMLFCESWHNQQLFQLLDTPGVIPNFNLSELLGLKGDTTNFSEIYRQCQQDASLWQTLHLDHSISLDELLNISQYTGNISTAFKKMNITLSHISLLSQSQKDLLLNASRAGQPPNFTLTLEQLDQNITQGSLLDLAAELEQLAEKVGTDMKKDLEDNARKLRELDKDMQASFSGPLQSLKENIHSVQSGAAQLEGQTTAALDKASKTQEFLEREMPNIIKNETWAFLEQLLDFFETYISWAKSKLTEDVGRCKPVAQSLDNVEAIGCDYIMDSVNAFWFSLGWCTLFLLPSIILAVRLAKFYRRMDIADVYRNEGFEMPPTFNSFRIPRPSTRH
;
A
#
# COMPACT_ATOMS: atom_id res chain seq x y z
N PRO A 1 -77.75 20.63 8.25
CA PRO A 1 -76.65 19.70 8.58
C PRO A 1 -75.90 20.18 9.83
N LEU A 2 -75.82 19.54 11.00
CA LEU A 2 -76.28 18.27 11.56
C LEU A 2 -76.90 18.59 12.94
N GLY A 3 -78.02 17.95 13.30
CA GLY A 3 -78.42 17.73 14.70
C GLY A 3 -79.27 18.81 15.41
N LEU A 4 -78.85 20.08 15.41
CA LEU A 4 -79.51 21.16 16.19
C LEU A 4 -80.38 22.04 15.27
N LYS A 5 -81.68 22.18 15.57
CA LYS A 5 -82.58 23.15 14.92
C LYS A 5 -82.87 24.27 15.91
N GLU A 6 -82.60 25.52 15.52
CA GLU A 6 -82.90 26.70 16.34
C GLU A 6 -84.41 26.80 16.61
N GLY A 7 -84.80 27.12 17.85
CA GLY A 7 -86.20 27.30 18.26
C GLY A 7 -86.99 26.03 18.62
N VAL A 8 -86.38 24.84 18.63
CA VAL A 8 -87.07 23.59 19.02
C VAL A 8 -87.01 23.35 20.52
N LEU A 9 -88.16 23.01 21.13
CA LEU A 9 -88.26 22.64 22.55
C LEU A 9 -87.27 21.51 22.92
N PRO A 10 -86.62 21.56 24.10
CA PRO A 10 -85.61 20.57 24.50
C PRO A 10 -86.07 19.10 24.48
N THR A 11 -87.38 18.86 24.57
CA THR A 11 -88.03 17.54 24.51
C THR A 11 -88.15 16.96 23.09
N GLN A 12 -88.03 17.79 22.05
CA GLN A 12 -88.20 17.37 20.65
C GLN A 12 -86.88 17.33 19.83
N ARG A 13 -85.72 17.38 20.50
CA ARG A 13 -84.40 17.30 19.82
C ARG A 13 -84.22 16.02 19.02
N SER A 14 -83.47 16.05 17.91
CA SER A 14 -83.24 14.88 17.04
C SER A 14 -82.48 13.75 17.76
N SER A 15 -82.68 12.50 17.33
CA SER A 15 -81.95 11.34 17.89
C SER A 15 -80.43 11.50 17.74
N LEU A 16 -79.98 12.04 16.60
CA LEU A 16 -78.57 12.33 16.33
C LEU A 16 -77.99 13.37 17.30
N SER A 17 -78.75 14.42 17.64
CA SER A 17 -78.35 15.40 18.66
C SER A 17 -78.22 14.75 20.04
N ASN A 18 -79.19 13.91 20.43
CA ASN A 18 -79.16 13.22 21.72
C ASN A 18 -77.97 12.24 21.81
N ALA A 19 -77.69 11.51 20.74
CA ALA A 19 -76.52 10.65 20.63
C ALA A 19 -75.20 11.44 20.78
N GLY A 20 -75.07 12.60 20.12
CA GLY A 20 -73.91 13.48 20.28
C GLY A 20 -73.74 14.00 21.72
N GLY A 21 -74.83 14.35 22.39
CA GLY A 21 -74.80 14.76 23.80
C GLY A 21 -74.42 13.63 24.76
N ASN A 22 -74.85 12.40 24.49
CA ASN A 22 -74.41 11.21 25.23
C ASN A 22 -72.94 10.89 24.95
N PHE A 23 -72.46 11.08 23.73
CA PHE A 23 -71.05 10.91 23.37
C PHE A 23 -70.16 11.92 24.09
N PHE A 24 -70.57 13.20 24.17
CA PHE A 24 -69.84 14.20 24.98
C PHE A 24 -69.77 13.81 26.46
N MET A 25 -70.87 13.31 27.05
CA MET A 25 -70.86 12.85 28.44
C MET A 25 -70.04 11.58 28.67
N ALA A 26 -70.05 10.63 27.72
CA ALA A 26 -69.19 9.47 27.75
C ALA A 26 -67.70 9.86 27.65
N GLY A 27 -67.37 10.81 26.77
CA GLY A 27 -66.03 11.39 26.65
C GLY A 27 -65.56 12.10 27.92
N VAL A 28 -66.44 12.85 28.59
CA VAL A 28 -66.14 13.44 29.92
C VAL A 28 -65.85 12.35 30.94
N GLY A 29 -66.67 11.28 31.00
CA GLY A 29 -66.45 10.15 31.89
C GLY A 29 -65.10 9.45 31.63
N PHE A 30 -64.78 9.17 30.37
CA PHE A 30 -63.50 8.59 29.97
C PHE A 30 -62.33 9.49 30.35
N SER A 31 -62.42 10.79 30.04
CA SER A 31 -61.41 11.77 30.41
C SER A 31 -61.17 11.82 31.92
N PHE A 32 -62.20 11.74 32.77
CA PHE A 32 -62.02 11.67 34.23
C PHE A 32 -61.33 10.38 34.70
N ILE A 33 -61.69 9.23 34.12
CA ILE A 33 -61.12 7.93 34.50
C ILE A 33 -59.64 7.84 34.13
N PHE A 34 -59.26 8.34 32.95
CA PHE A 34 -57.90 8.22 32.42
C PHE A 34 -57.01 9.45 32.63
N SER A 35 -57.54 10.60 33.06
CA SER A 35 -56.75 11.82 33.23
C SER A 35 -55.61 11.67 34.25
N TRP A 36 -55.84 10.97 35.36
CA TRP A 36 -54.79 10.76 36.37
C TRP A 36 -53.70 9.80 35.85
N LEU A 37 -54.07 8.78 35.07
CA LEU A 37 -53.13 7.87 34.41
C LEU A 37 -52.28 8.61 33.37
N LEU A 38 -52.91 9.46 32.57
CA LEU A 38 -52.23 10.28 31.56
C LEU A 38 -51.27 11.27 32.23
N MET A 39 -51.71 11.96 33.30
CA MET A 39 -50.86 12.86 34.07
C MET A 39 -49.65 12.13 34.67
N LEU A 40 -49.87 10.95 35.27
CA LEU A 40 -48.81 10.13 35.85
C LEU A 40 -47.81 9.68 34.78
N LEU A 41 -48.29 9.23 33.61
CA LEU A 41 -47.44 8.84 32.49
C LEU A 41 -46.57 10.02 32.02
N VAL A 42 -47.17 11.20 31.80
CA VAL A 42 -46.44 12.41 31.40
C VAL A 42 -45.39 12.79 32.44
N MET A 43 -45.73 12.73 33.73
CA MET A 43 -44.79 13.03 34.81
C MET A 43 -43.59 12.08 34.80
N ILE A 44 -43.81 10.77 34.67
CA ILE A 44 -42.72 9.78 34.64
C ILE A 44 -41.80 10.05 33.45
N ILE A 45 -42.37 10.21 32.25
CA ILE A 45 -41.57 10.42 31.04
C ILE A 45 -40.86 11.78 31.07
N PHE A 46 -41.49 12.83 31.60
CA PHE A 46 -40.85 14.14 31.79
C PHE A 46 -39.65 14.05 32.75
N VAL A 47 -39.82 13.42 33.92
CA VAL A 47 -38.73 13.28 34.89
C VAL A 47 -37.60 12.44 34.29
N LEU A 48 -37.92 11.30 33.67
CA LEU A 48 -36.88 10.45 33.08
C LEU A 48 -36.22 11.11 31.87
N GLY A 49 -36.98 11.57 30.89
CA GLY A 49 -36.45 12.17 29.66
C GLY A 49 -35.69 13.46 29.92
N GLY A 50 -36.26 14.38 30.70
CA GLY A 50 -35.64 15.67 31.01
C GLY A 50 -34.35 15.52 31.82
N ASN A 51 -34.33 14.68 32.86
CA ASN A 51 -33.11 14.47 33.65
C ASN A 51 -32.07 13.66 32.87
N THR A 52 -32.46 12.65 32.10
CA THR A 52 -31.51 11.86 31.29
C THR A 52 -30.86 12.72 30.22
N TYR A 53 -31.62 13.56 29.53
CA TYR A 53 -31.08 14.50 28.54
C TYR A 53 -30.05 15.46 29.17
N MET A 54 -30.41 16.10 30.28
CA MET A 54 -29.55 17.12 30.90
C MET A 54 -28.31 16.54 31.59
N LEU A 55 -28.43 15.37 32.24
CA LEU A 55 -27.31 14.76 32.95
C LEU A 55 -26.41 13.89 32.05
N PHE A 56 -26.98 13.15 31.10
CA PHE A 56 -26.21 12.25 30.25
C PHE A 56 -25.92 12.85 28.90
N CYS A 57 -26.92 13.27 28.12
CA CYS A 57 -26.69 13.72 26.74
C CYS A 57 -25.85 15.00 26.66
N GLU A 58 -26.21 16.02 27.43
CA GLU A 58 -25.45 17.28 27.45
C GLU A 58 -24.01 17.07 27.99
N SER A 59 -23.86 16.21 29.00
CA SER A 59 -22.53 15.91 29.58
C SER A 59 -21.69 15.01 28.68
N TRP A 60 -22.31 14.16 27.86
CA TRP A 60 -21.63 13.36 26.84
C TRP A 60 -21.11 14.25 25.73
N HIS A 61 -21.96 15.13 25.20
CA HIS A 61 -21.64 16.06 24.13
C HIS A 61 -20.47 16.98 24.50
N ASN A 62 -20.50 17.53 25.72
CA ASN A 62 -19.45 18.39 26.24
C ASN A 62 -18.22 17.61 26.75
N GLN A 63 -18.17 16.29 26.56
CA GLN A 63 -17.10 15.38 27.03
C GLN A 63 -16.87 15.40 28.55
N GLN A 64 -17.77 16.01 29.32
CA GLN A 64 -17.71 16.07 30.79
C GLN A 64 -17.91 14.69 31.42
N LEU A 65 -18.68 13.80 30.78
CA LEU A 65 -18.78 12.40 31.20
C LEU A 65 -17.42 11.69 31.13
N PHE A 66 -16.63 11.94 30.09
CA PHE A 66 -15.31 11.30 29.96
C PHE A 66 -14.34 11.81 31.02
N GLN A 67 -14.40 13.09 31.37
CA GLN A 67 -13.64 13.65 32.49
C GLN A 67 -14.07 13.04 33.85
N LEU A 68 -15.36 12.72 34.00
CA LEU A 68 -15.86 12.04 35.19
C LEU A 68 -15.34 10.59 35.30
N LEU A 69 -15.27 9.88 34.17
CA LEU A 69 -14.66 8.55 34.09
C LEU A 69 -13.16 8.56 34.40
N ASP A 70 -12.48 9.65 34.04
CA ASP A 70 -11.05 9.86 34.32
C ASP A 70 -10.77 10.29 35.76
N THR A 71 -11.79 10.71 36.51
CA THR A 71 -11.60 11.18 37.89
C THR A 71 -11.49 9.99 38.85
N PRO A 72 -10.32 9.77 39.48
CA PRO A 72 -10.11 8.61 40.35
C PRO A 72 -11.01 8.68 41.59
N GLY A 73 -11.72 7.58 41.88
CA GLY A 73 -12.56 7.44 43.07
C GLY A 73 -14.05 7.77 42.86
N VAL A 74 -14.46 8.26 41.68
CA VAL A 74 -15.89 8.45 41.37
C VAL A 74 -16.58 7.12 41.05
N ILE A 75 -15.92 6.25 40.29
CA ILE A 75 -16.39 4.91 39.99
C ILE A 75 -15.52 3.90 40.76
N PRO A 76 -16.06 3.18 41.75
CA PRO A 76 -15.28 2.23 42.53
C PRO A 76 -14.78 1.08 41.63
N ASN A 77 -13.48 0.76 41.75
CA ASN A 77 -12.77 -0.30 41.01
C ASN A 77 -12.66 -0.11 39.48
N PHE A 78 -12.85 1.09 38.95
CA PHE A 78 -12.60 1.37 37.54
C PHE A 78 -11.20 1.97 37.36
N ASN A 79 -10.30 1.23 36.72
CA ASN A 79 -9.02 1.72 36.25
C ASN A 79 -8.79 1.21 34.82
N LEU A 80 -8.84 2.14 33.86
CA LEU A 80 -8.70 1.81 32.45
C LEU A 80 -7.32 1.22 32.12
N SER A 81 -6.26 1.73 32.76
CA SER A 81 -4.89 1.25 32.54
C SER A 81 -4.70 -0.17 33.05
N GLU A 82 -5.33 -0.54 34.18
CA GLU A 82 -5.31 -1.91 34.70
C GLU A 82 -6.11 -2.87 33.81
N LEU A 83 -7.28 -2.45 33.33
CA LEU A 83 -8.11 -3.26 32.43
C LEU A 83 -7.42 -3.56 31.09
N LEU A 84 -6.67 -2.59 30.56
CA LEU A 84 -5.92 -2.72 29.32
C LEU A 84 -4.53 -3.36 29.51
N GLY A 85 -4.13 -3.64 30.76
CA GLY A 85 -2.83 -4.22 31.07
C GLY A 85 -1.64 -3.31 30.75
N LEU A 86 -1.86 -1.99 30.75
CA LEU A 86 -0.84 -0.99 30.42
C LEU A 86 0.06 -0.74 31.65
N LYS A 87 1.38 -0.79 31.44
CA LYS A 87 2.39 -0.47 32.45
C LYS A 87 2.76 1.01 32.30
N GLY A 88 2.13 1.89 33.07
CA GLY A 88 2.40 3.33 33.00
C GLY A 88 1.35 4.18 33.70
N ASP A 89 1.56 5.51 33.64
CA ASP A 89 0.66 6.53 34.18
C ASP A 89 -0.79 6.34 33.72
N THR A 90 -1.73 6.82 34.53
CA THR A 90 -3.17 6.75 34.29
C THR A 90 -3.51 7.30 32.90
N THR A 91 -3.90 6.42 31.99
CA THR A 91 -4.36 6.80 30.66
C THR A 91 -5.77 7.38 30.77
N ASN A 92 -5.91 8.68 30.52
CA ASN A 92 -7.19 9.36 30.53
C ASN A 92 -8.01 8.99 29.29
N PHE A 93 -9.19 8.43 29.49
CA PHE A 93 -10.16 8.11 28.45
C PHE A 93 -10.53 9.33 27.61
N SER A 94 -10.66 10.52 28.21
CA SER A 94 -10.94 11.76 27.49
C SER A 94 -9.85 12.09 26.47
N GLU A 95 -8.58 11.90 26.85
CA GLU A 95 -7.45 12.11 25.94
C GLU A 95 -7.39 11.03 24.86
N ILE A 96 -7.62 9.76 25.22
CA ILE A 96 -7.70 8.65 24.26
C ILE A 96 -8.76 8.95 23.19
N TYR A 97 -9.95 9.33 23.61
CA TYR A 97 -11.06 9.64 22.72
C TYR A 97 -10.72 10.82 21.80
N ARG A 98 -10.14 11.91 22.34
CA ARG A 98 -9.71 13.08 21.56
C ARG A 98 -8.67 12.72 20.50
N GLN A 99 -7.66 11.92 20.85
CA GLN A 99 -6.66 11.46 19.88
C GLN A 99 -7.26 10.53 18.83
N CYS A 100 -8.21 9.68 19.20
CA CYS A 100 -8.94 8.84 18.25
C CYS A 100 -9.80 9.64 17.28
N GLN A 101 -10.44 10.73 17.71
CA GLN A 101 -11.12 11.65 16.80
C GLN A 101 -10.16 12.26 15.75
N GLN A 102 -8.89 12.47 16.14
CA GLN A 102 -7.83 12.98 15.25
C GLN A 102 -7.18 11.89 14.37
N ASP A 103 -7.72 10.66 14.38
CA ASP A 103 -7.18 9.52 13.61
C ASP A 103 -5.78 9.08 14.05
N ALA A 104 -5.44 9.26 15.32
CA ALA A 104 -4.22 8.71 15.90
C ALA A 104 -4.25 7.17 15.89
N SER A 105 -3.06 6.56 15.87
CA SER A 105 -2.92 5.11 16.06
C SER A 105 -3.12 4.74 17.51
N LEU A 106 -3.65 3.54 17.78
CA LEU A 106 -3.71 3.00 19.14
C LEU A 106 -2.31 2.92 19.79
N TRP A 107 -1.25 2.77 19.00
CA TRP A 107 0.11 2.76 19.51
C TRP A 107 0.47 4.08 20.20
N GLN A 108 0.21 5.20 19.53
CA GLN A 108 0.43 6.55 20.07
C GLN A 108 -0.57 6.85 21.19
N THR A 109 -1.85 6.54 20.96
CA THR A 109 -2.93 6.88 21.88
C THR A 109 -2.79 6.18 23.24
N LEU A 110 -2.40 4.91 23.25
CA LEU A 110 -2.20 4.13 24.48
C LEU A 110 -0.77 4.20 25.02
N HIS A 111 0.10 5.00 24.40
CA HIS A 111 1.53 5.14 24.76
C HIS A 111 2.21 3.77 24.93
N LEU A 112 1.99 2.87 23.97
CA LEU A 112 2.48 1.49 24.02
C LEU A 112 4.01 1.41 23.99
N ASP A 113 4.69 2.47 23.57
CA ASP A 113 6.15 2.59 23.59
C ASP A 113 6.74 2.45 25.01
N HIS A 114 5.99 2.83 26.06
CA HIS A 114 6.43 2.66 27.44
C HIS A 114 6.37 1.20 27.91
N SER A 115 5.44 0.40 27.37
CA SER A 115 5.26 -1.00 27.76
C SER A 115 6.00 -1.97 26.84
N ILE A 116 6.17 -1.61 25.56
CA ILE A 116 6.74 -2.45 24.52
C ILE A 116 7.80 -1.65 23.77
N SER A 117 9.08 -1.99 23.98
CA SER A 117 10.17 -1.42 23.19
C SER A 117 10.27 -2.15 21.84
N LEU A 118 9.81 -1.51 20.76
CA LEU A 118 10.03 -2.01 19.40
C LEU A 118 11.52 -2.04 19.03
N ASP A 119 12.34 -1.18 19.64
CA ASP A 119 13.78 -1.18 19.43
C ASP A 119 14.46 -2.42 19.99
N GLU A 120 14.00 -2.92 21.14
CA GLU A 120 14.49 -4.16 21.72
C GLU A 120 13.93 -5.38 20.99
N LEU A 121 12.62 -5.39 20.68
CA LEU A 121 11.94 -6.52 20.05
C LEU A 121 12.40 -6.77 18.60
N LEU A 122 12.63 -5.70 17.83
CA LEU A 122 13.06 -5.75 16.44
C LEU A 122 14.57 -5.49 16.30
N ASN A 123 15.36 -5.74 17.37
CA ASN A 123 16.79 -5.54 17.34
C ASN A 123 17.48 -6.63 16.49
N ILE A 124 17.94 -6.27 15.29
CA ILE A 124 18.74 -7.17 14.44
C ILE A 124 20.25 -6.98 14.56
N SER A 125 20.73 -6.03 15.37
CA SER A 125 22.16 -5.71 15.47
C SER A 125 23.01 -6.92 15.84
N GLN A 126 22.49 -7.84 16.67
CA GLN A 126 23.16 -9.09 17.01
C GLN A 126 23.34 -10.01 15.79
N TYR A 127 22.30 -10.14 14.96
CA TYR A 127 22.35 -10.96 13.74
C TYR A 127 23.25 -10.33 12.69
N THR A 128 23.09 -9.03 12.45
CA THR A 128 23.96 -8.24 11.56
C THR A 128 25.42 -8.35 11.95
N GLY A 129 25.72 -8.24 13.25
CA GLY A 129 27.08 -8.39 13.79
C GLY A 129 27.65 -9.80 13.60
N ASN A 130 26.85 -10.84 13.86
CA ASN A 130 27.25 -12.23 13.65
C ASN A 130 27.52 -12.54 12.17
N ILE A 131 26.64 -12.06 11.27
CA ILE A 131 26.76 -12.22 9.82
C ILE A 131 28.04 -11.53 9.31
N SER A 132 28.26 -10.27 9.70
CA SER A 132 29.47 -9.50 9.35
C SER A 132 30.75 -10.19 9.85
N THR A 133 30.72 -10.74 11.07
CA THR A 133 31.87 -11.42 11.67
C THR A 133 32.15 -12.78 11.01
N ALA A 134 31.12 -13.56 10.74
CA ALA A 134 31.24 -14.83 10.02
C ALA A 134 31.85 -14.61 8.63
N PHE A 135 31.42 -13.54 7.95
CA PHE A 135 31.91 -13.19 6.63
C PHE A 135 33.37 -12.70 6.63
N LYS A 136 33.77 -11.88 7.62
CA LYS A 136 35.17 -11.47 7.78
C LYS A 136 36.12 -12.66 7.96
N LYS A 137 35.64 -13.76 8.55
CA LYS A 137 36.38 -15.01 8.74
C LYS A 137 36.33 -15.96 7.54
N MET A 138 35.52 -15.66 6.52
CA MET A 138 35.40 -16.50 5.33
C MET A 138 36.66 -16.37 4.46
N ASN A 139 37.37 -17.49 4.31
CA ASN A 139 38.43 -17.63 3.31
C ASN A 139 37.83 -18.19 2.03
N ILE A 140 37.90 -17.40 0.96
CA ILE A 140 37.46 -17.84 -0.37
C ILE A 140 38.60 -18.64 -0.99
N THR A 141 38.48 -19.96 -0.96
CA THR A 141 39.35 -20.86 -1.73
C THR A 141 38.75 -21.03 -3.12
N LEU A 142 39.30 -20.34 -4.12
CA LEU A 142 39.03 -20.72 -5.50
C LEU A 142 39.58 -22.12 -5.76
N SER A 143 38.83 -22.93 -6.50
CA SER A 143 39.39 -24.12 -7.14
C SER A 143 40.60 -23.70 -7.98
N HIS A 144 41.66 -24.49 -7.94
CA HIS A 144 42.87 -24.21 -8.71
C HIS A 144 42.55 -24.20 -10.22
N ILE A 145 42.49 -23.01 -10.82
CA ILE A 145 42.31 -22.84 -12.26
C ILE A 145 43.70 -22.84 -12.88
N SER A 146 44.04 -23.86 -13.68
CA SER A 146 45.29 -23.90 -14.45
C SER A 146 44.96 -23.64 -15.92
N LEU A 147 45.28 -22.45 -16.43
CA LEU A 147 45.01 -22.10 -17.83
C LEU A 147 45.86 -22.94 -18.79
N LEU A 148 47.16 -23.04 -18.50
CA LEU A 148 48.17 -23.79 -19.25
C LEU A 148 49.19 -24.35 -18.26
N SER A 149 49.39 -25.67 -18.26
CA SER A 149 50.44 -26.30 -17.47
C SER A 149 51.83 -25.93 -18.00
N GLN A 150 52.85 -26.03 -17.16
CA GLN A 150 54.23 -25.79 -17.59
C GLN A 150 54.62 -26.67 -18.79
N SER A 151 54.21 -27.94 -18.78
CA SER A 151 54.45 -28.87 -19.90
C SER A 151 53.78 -28.41 -21.21
N GLN A 152 52.59 -27.82 -21.16
CA GLN A 152 51.92 -27.29 -22.33
C GLN A 152 52.59 -26.01 -22.86
N LYS A 153 53.08 -25.15 -21.96
CA LYS A 153 53.86 -23.97 -22.34
C LYS A 153 55.16 -24.35 -23.05
N ASP A 154 55.88 -25.33 -22.48
CA ASP A 154 57.12 -25.84 -23.05
C ASP A 154 56.89 -26.52 -24.40
N LEU A 155 55.80 -27.28 -24.53
CA LEU A 155 55.40 -27.91 -25.81
C LEU A 155 55.16 -26.85 -26.90
N LEU A 156 54.43 -25.77 -26.59
CA LEU A 156 54.15 -24.69 -27.54
C LEU A 156 55.43 -23.95 -27.96
N LEU A 157 56.31 -23.63 -27.01
CA LEU A 157 57.62 -23.03 -27.30
C LEU A 157 58.47 -23.96 -28.17
N ASN A 158 58.53 -25.24 -27.83
CA ASN A 158 59.33 -26.22 -28.59
C ASN A 158 58.76 -26.44 -29.99
N ALA A 159 57.43 -26.49 -30.15
CA ALA A 159 56.79 -26.59 -31.46
C ALA A 159 57.08 -25.36 -32.32
N SER A 160 57.03 -24.16 -31.73
CA SER A 160 57.37 -22.93 -32.42
C SER A 160 58.84 -22.87 -32.84
N ARG A 161 59.76 -23.34 -31.99
CA ARG A 161 61.19 -23.44 -32.32
C ARG A 161 61.48 -24.51 -33.37
N ALA A 162 60.78 -25.63 -33.32
CA ALA A 162 60.90 -26.71 -34.31
C ALA A 162 60.41 -26.28 -35.70
N GLY A 163 59.50 -25.30 -35.77
CA GLY A 163 59.03 -24.69 -37.01
C GLY A 163 59.99 -23.68 -37.64
N GLN A 164 61.17 -23.41 -37.04
CA GLN A 164 62.13 -22.47 -37.59
C GLN A 164 62.83 -23.06 -38.83
N PRO A 165 62.85 -22.33 -39.96
CA PRO A 165 63.55 -22.77 -41.14
C PRO A 165 65.07 -22.80 -40.92
N PRO A 166 65.80 -23.58 -41.73
CA PRO A 166 67.25 -23.49 -41.75
C PRO A 166 67.70 -22.09 -42.20
N ASN A 167 68.97 -21.78 -41.92
CA ASN A 167 69.55 -20.53 -42.38
C ASN A 167 69.71 -20.53 -43.92
N PHE A 168 68.85 -19.76 -44.59
CA PHE A 168 68.87 -19.58 -46.04
C PHE A 168 69.73 -18.41 -46.52
N THR A 169 70.52 -17.74 -45.66
CA THR A 169 71.35 -16.58 -46.06
C THR A 169 72.26 -16.92 -47.25
N LEU A 170 73.01 -18.02 -47.17
CA LEU A 170 73.88 -18.46 -48.26
C LEU A 170 73.11 -18.83 -49.53
N THR A 171 71.92 -19.44 -49.37
CA THR A 171 71.06 -19.81 -50.50
C THR A 171 70.50 -18.58 -51.21
N LEU A 172 70.10 -17.55 -50.45
CA LEU A 172 69.64 -16.27 -50.99
C LEU A 172 70.78 -15.53 -51.69
N GLU A 173 72.00 -15.52 -51.12
CA GLU A 173 73.18 -14.94 -51.76
C GLU A 173 73.51 -15.63 -53.10
N GLN A 174 73.36 -16.96 -53.15
CA GLN A 174 73.59 -17.72 -54.38
C GLN A 174 72.47 -17.54 -55.41
N LEU A 175 71.22 -17.35 -54.97
CA LEU A 175 70.08 -17.04 -55.83
C LEU A 175 70.17 -15.64 -56.46
N ASP A 176 70.90 -14.72 -55.85
CA ASP A 176 71.16 -13.38 -56.37
C ASP A 176 72.30 -13.33 -57.40
N GLN A 177 73.00 -14.45 -57.63
CA GLN A 177 74.04 -14.55 -58.67
C GLN A 177 73.45 -14.87 -60.05
N ASN A 178 74.13 -14.42 -61.10
CA ASN A 178 73.79 -14.79 -62.47
C ASN A 178 74.00 -16.30 -62.69
N ILE A 179 73.13 -16.93 -63.49
CA ILE A 179 73.16 -18.38 -63.76
C ILE A 179 74.47 -18.79 -64.46
N THR A 180 75.07 -17.88 -65.22
CA THR A 180 76.35 -18.04 -65.92
C THR A 180 77.41 -17.11 -65.34
N GLN A 181 78.69 -17.54 -65.39
CA GLN A 181 79.83 -16.72 -64.94
C GLN A 181 80.01 -15.41 -65.74
N GLY A 182 79.39 -15.30 -66.92
CA GLY A 182 79.36 -14.10 -67.75
C GLY A 182 78.13 -14.09 -68.66
N SER A 183 77.88 -12.97 -69.32
CA SER A 183 76.74 -12.82 -70.24
C SER A 183 76.93 -13.66 -71.50
N LEU A 184 76.04 -14.64 -71.72
CA LEU A 184 76.02 -15.42 -72.96
C LEU A 184 75.77 -14.51 -74.18
N LEU A 185 75.02 -13.42 -73.99
CA LEU A 185 74.77 -12.40 -75.00
C LEU A 185 76.03 -11.62 -75.36
N ASP A 186 76.88 -11.29 -74.38
CA ASP A 186 78.13 -10.57 -74.60
C ASP A 186 79.13 -11.48 -75.34
N LEU A 187 79.23 -12.76 -74.93
CA LEU A 187 80.05 -13.75 -75.62
C LEU A 187 79.57 -13.98 -77.07
N ALA A 188 78.25 -14.03 -77.30
CA ALA A 188 77.68 -14.12 -78.64
C ALA A 188 78.04 -12.89 -79.49
N ALA A 189 78.01 -11.69 -78.92
CA ALA A 189 78.40 -10.46 -79.61
C ALA A 189 79.90 -10.41 -79.95
N GLU A 190 80.77 -10.90 -79.06
CA GLU A 190 82.21 -11.04 -79.32
C GLU A 190 82.51 -12.02 -80.46
N LEU A 191 81.80 -13.16 -80.51
CA LEU A 191 81.93 -14.14 -81.59
C LEU A 191 81.50 -13.57 -82.95
N GLU A 192 80.44 -12.77 -83.00
CA GLU A 192 80.01 -12.05 -84.21
C GLU A 192 81.05 -11.01 -84.65
N GLN A 193 81.62 -10.25 -83.71
CA GLN A 193 82.69 -9.30 -84.02
C GLN A 193 83.96 -10.00 -84.53
N LEU A 194 84.24 -11.21 -84.04
CA LEU A 194 85.34 -12.02 -84.53
C LEU A 194 85.04 -12.59 -85.92
N ALA A 195 83.79 -13.00 -86.18
CA ALA A 195 83.35 -13.51 -87.47
C ALA A 195 83.56 -12.51 -88.62
N GLU A 196 83.42 -11.20 -88.36
CA GLU A 196 83.68 -10.13 -89.33
C GLU A 196 85.16 -9.94 -89.69
N LYS A 197 86.09 -10.52 -88.92
CA LYS A 197 87.56 -10.37 -89.09
C LYS A 197 88.25 -11.60 -89.68
N VAL A 198 87.52 -12.69 -89.95
CA VAL A 198 88.08 -13.99 -90.38
C VAL A 198 87.58 -14.36 -91.79
N GLY A 199 88.25 -15.29 -92.48
CA GLY A 199 87.87 -15.78 -93.81
C GLY A 199 86.51 -16.49 -93.86
N THR A 200 85.94 -16.59 -95.07
CA THR A 200 84.55 -17.04 -95.33
C THR A 200 84.19 -18.41 -94.74
N ASP A 201 85.14 -19.33 -94.66
CA ASP A 201 84.89 -20.70 -94.18
C ASP A 201 84.65 -20.76 -92.65
N MET A 202 85.22 -19.83 -91.87
CA MET A 202 85.09 -19.79 -90.40
C MET A 202 84.01 -18.80 -89.92
N LYS A 203 83.66 -17.81 -90.77
CA LYS A 203 82.65 -16.79 -90.46
C LYS A 203 81.29 -17.41 -90.13
N LYS A 204 80.85 -18.38 -90.95
CA LYS A 204 79.56 -19.05 -90.78
C LYS A 204 79.47 -19.84 -89.47
N ASP A 205 80.53 -20.53 -89.09
CA ASP A 205 80.57 -21.32 -87.85
C ASP A 205 80.53 -20.42 -86.60
N LEU A 206 81.22 -19.27 -86.63
CA LEU A 206 81.20 -18.29 -85.53
C LEU A 206 79.80 -17.66 -85.37
N GLU A 207 79.14 -17.29 -86.47
CA GLU A 207 77.76 -16.77 -86.47
C GLU A 207 76.74 -17.81 -85.98
N ASP A 208 76.88 -19.07 -86.42
CA ASP A 208 75.99 -20.16 -85.99
C ASP A 208 76.19 -20.49 -84.49
N ASN A 209 77.42 -20.39 -83.96
CA ASN A 209 77.68 -20.52 -82.51
C ASN A 209 77.14 -19.33 -81.70
N ALA A 210 77.26 -18.10 -82.19
CA ALA A 210 76.66 -16.92 -81.57
C ALA A 210 75.13 -17.03 -81.50
N ARG A 211 74.49 -17.52 -82.57
CA ARG A 211 73.03 -17.80 -82.58
C ARG A 211 72.63 -18.83 -81.53
N LYS A 212 73.36 -19.95 -81.44
CA LYS A 212 73.13 -20.99 -80.42
C LYS A 212 73.28 -20.46 -78.99
N LEU A 213 74.24 -19.56 -78.74
CA LEU A 213 74.41 -18.92 -77.42
C LEU A 213 73.21 -18.04 -77.05
N ARG A 214 72.64 -17.29 -78.01
CA ARG A 214 71.42 -16.49 -77.77
C ARG A 214 70.17 -17.35 -77.57
N GLU A 215 70.03 -18.45 -78.32
CA GLU A 215 68.95 -19.42 -78.10
C GLU A 215 69.08 -20.06 -76.72
N LEU A 216 70.30 -20.46 -76.32
CA LEU A 216 70.57 -21.01 -75.00
C LEU A 216 70.26 -20.02 -73.87
N ASP A 217 70.63 -18.74 -74.01
CA ASP A 217 70.31 -17.68 -73.04
C ASP A 217 68.79 -17.51 -72.88
N LYS A 218 68.06 -17.47 -74.00
CA LYS A 218 66.59 -17.37 -74.02
C LYS A 218 65.93 -18.58 -73.36
N ASP A 219 66.40 -19.78 -73.66
CA ASP A 219 65.89 -21.03 -73.08
C ASP A 219 66.20 -21.12 -71.58
N MET A 220 67.39 -20.69 -71.16
CA MET A 220 67.76 -20.60 -69.74
C MET A 220 66.89 -19.59 -69.00
N GLN A 221 66.67 -18.40 -69.58
CA GLN A 221 65.82 -17.39 -68.96
C GLN A 221 64.37 -17.85 -68.87
N ALA A 222 63.83 -18.49 -69.91
CA ALA A 222 62.47 -19.04 -69.90
C ALA A 222 62.31 -20.19 -68.88
N SER A 223 63.34 -21.02 -68.69
CA SER A 223 63.27 -22.20 -67.82
C SER A 223 63.56 -21.91 -66.35
N PHE A 224 64.46 -20.98 -66.05
CA PHE A 224 64.98 -20.77 -64.68
C PHE A 224 64.51 -19.49 -64.00
N SER A 225 64.20 -18.40 -64.72
CA SER A 225 63.86 -17.11 -64.08
C SER A 225 62.63 -17.20 -63.15
N GLY A 226 61.55 -17.83 -63.61
CA GLY A 226 60.32 -18.02 -62.83
C GLY A 226 60.53 -18.88 -61.59
N PRO A 227 61.07 -20.11 -61.71
CA PRO A 227 61.36 -20.96 -60.54
C PRO A 227 62.32 -20.35 -59.53
N LEU A 228 63.37 -19.63 -59.97
CA LEU A 228 64.33 -18.97 -59.07
C LEU A 228 63.67 -17.81 -58.30
N GLN A 229 62.87 -16.99 -58.98
CA GLN A 229 62.11 -15.92 -58.33
C GLN A 229 61.10 -16.48 -57.33
N SER A 230 60.36 -17.53 -57.71
CA SER A 230 59.41 -18.19 -56.83
C SER A 230 60.09 -18.82 -55.61
N LEU A 231 61.27 -19.43 -55.78
CA LEU A 231 62.06 -19.96 -54.68
C LEU A 231 62.48 -18.85 -53.71
N LYS A 232 62.95 -17.71 -54.21
CA LYS A 232 63.31 -16.54 -53.39
C LYS A 232 62.11 -16.02 -52.57
N GLU A 233 60.96 -15.87 -53.20
CA GLU A 233 59.72 -15.44 -52.54
C GLU A 233 59.24 -16.45 -51.49
N ASN A 234 59.28 -17.74 -51.80
CA ASN A 234 58.92 -18.81 -50.87
C ASN A 234 59.86 -18.85 -49.66
N ILE A 235 61.17 -18.65 -49.85
CA ILE A 235 62.15 -18.56 -48.74
C ILE A 235 61.78 -17.39 -47.81
N HIS A 236 61.53 -16.19 -48.36
CA HIS A 236 61.14 -15.03 -47.54
C HIS A 236 59.79 -15.23 -46.83
N SER A 237 58.81 -15.84 -47.49
CA SER A 237 57.50 -16.17 -46.91
C SER A 237 57.65 -17.15 -45.73
N VAL A 238 58.47 -18.18 -45.86
CA VAL A 238 58.73 -19.15 -44.78
C VAL A 238 59.49 -18.48 -43.63
N GLN A 239 60.52 -17.68 -43.91
CA GLN A 239 61.28 -16.95 -42.87
C GLN A 239 60.39 -15.99 -42.08
N SER A 240 59.57 -15.20 -42.77
CA SER A 240 58.65 -14.25 -42.11
C SER A 240 57.54 -14.97 -41.34
N GLY A 241 56.95 -16.02 -41.91
CA GLY A 241 55.92 -16.83 -41.25
C GLY A 241 56.43 -17.54 -39.99
N ALA A 242 57.66 -18.06 -40.01
CA ALA A 242 58.28 -18.69 -38.84
C ALA A 242 58.60 -17.69 -37.73
N ALA A 243 59.13 -16.51 -38.07
CA ALA A 243 59.36 -15.43 -37.10
C ALA A 243 58.04 -14.94 -36.48
N GLN A 244 56.97 -14.82 -37.29
CA GLN A 244 55.64 -14.46 -36.82
C GLN A 244 55.07 -15.54 -35.88
N LEU A 245 55.23 -16.82 -36.20
CA LEU A 245 54.78 -17.93 -35.36
C LEU A 245 55.44 -17.89 -33.98
N GLU A 246 56.75 -17.64 -33.92
CA GLU A 246 57.49 -17.48 -32.66
C GLU A 246 57.03 -16.27 -31.86
N GLY A 247 56.88 -15.12 -32.52
CA GLY A 247 56.37 -13.91 -31.89
C GLY A 247 54.96 -14.11 -31.31
N GLN A 248 54.05 -14.70 -32.07
CA GLN A 248 52.68 -14.95 -31.65
C GLN A 248 52.59 -16.00 -30.53
N THR A 249 53.38 -17.08 -30.62
CA THR A 249 53.43 -18.10 -29.58
C THR A 249 53.91 -17.51 -28.25
N THR A 250 54.98 -16.72 -28.30
CA THR A 250 55.54 -16.07 -27.10
C THR A 250 54.56 -15.05 -26.51
N ALA A 251 53.91 -14.23 -27.34
CA ALA A 251 52.90 -13.27 -26.89
C ALA A 251 51.66 -13.96 -26.28
N ALA A 252 51.21 -15.07 -26.86
CA ALA A 252 50.10 -15.85 -26.32
C ALA A 252 50.44 -16.47 -24.95
N LEU A 253 51.66 -17.00 -24.80
CA LEU A 253 52.14 -17.56 -23.53
C LEU A 253 52.33 -16.51 -22.44
N ASP A 254 52.82 -15.32 -22.79
CA ASP A 254 52.90 -14.18 -21.88
C ASP A 254 51.51 -13.76 -21.39
N LYS A 255 50.56 -13.59 -22.33
CA LYS A 255 49.17 -13.24 -22.00
C LYS A 255 48.50 -14.30 -21.13
N ALA A 256 48.70 -15.58 -21.44
CA ALA A 256 48.20 -16.67 -20.62
C ALA A 256 48.78 -16.66 -19.20
N SER A 257 50.07 -16.36 -19.05
CA SER A 257 50.74 -16.30 -17.75
C SER A 257 50.27 -15.10 -16.93
N LYS A 258 50.09 -13.92 -17.55
CA LYS A 258 49.49 -12.75 -16.88
C LYS A 258 48.05 -13.02 -16.43
N THR A 259 47.26 -13.69 -17.24
CA THR A 259 45.90 -14.09 -16.86
C THR A 259 45.92 -15.09 -15.70
N GLN A 260 46.83 -16.05 -15.70
CA GLN A 260 47.00 -17.00 -14.58
C GLN A 260 47.33 -16.25 -13.27
N GLU A 261 48.27 -15.31 -13.29
CA GLU A 261 48.64 -14.51 -12.12
C GLU A 261 47.46 -13.66 -11.61
N PHE A 262 46.69 -13.05 -12.51
CA PHE A 262 45.48 -12.32 -12.14
C PHE A 262 44.42 -13.23 -11.48
N LEU A 263 44.20 -14.42 -12.03
CA LEU A 263 43.26 -15.41 -11.47
C LEU A 263 43.68 -15.88 -10.08
N GLU A 264 44.98 -16.03 -9.82
CA GLU A 264 45.49 -16.47 -8.52
C GLU A 264 45.48 -15.35 -7.47
N ARG A 265 45.82 -14.12 -7.88
CA ARG A 265 46.05 -13.00 -6.95
C ARG A 265 44.85 -12.10 -6.74
N GLU A 266 44.17 -11.70 -7.83
CA GLU A 266 43.14 -10.66 -7.78
C GLU A 266 41.73 -11.25 -7.69
N MET A 267 41.47 -12.39 -8.33
CA MET A 267 40.14 -13.02 -8.34
C MET A 267 39.59 -13.30 -6.93
N PRO A 268 40.35 -13.85 -5.95
CA PRO A 268 39.83 -14.06 -4.60
C PRO A 268 39.40 -12.75 -3.92
N ASN A 269 40.11 -11.65 -4.17
CA ASN A 269 39.78 -10.33 -3.62
C ASN A 269 38.52 -9.76 -4.28
N ILE A 270 38.37 -9.92 -5.61
CA ILE A 270 37.18 -9.49 -6.34
C ILE A 270 35.95 -10.24 -5.82
N ILE A 271 35.99 -11.57 -5.73
CA ILE A 271 34.86 -12.34 -5.21
C ILE A 271 34.53 -11.93 -3.77
N LYS A 272 35.55 -11.72 -2.93
CA LYS A 272 35.35 -11.26 -1.56
C LYS A 272 34.66 -9.91 -1.50
N ASN A 273 35.06 -8.96 -2.35
CA ASN A 273 34.49 -7.62 -2.40
C ASN A 273 33.06 -7.61 -2.94
N GLU A 274 32.80 -8.30 -4.05
CA GLU A 274 31.46 -8.42 -4.64
C GLU A 274 30.48 -9.13 -3.69
N THR A 275 30.94 -10.18 -3.03
CA THR A 275 30.12 -10.90 -2.06
C THR A 275 29.87 -10.05 -0.80
N TRP A 276 30.82 -9.19 -0.40
CA TRP A 276 30.60 -8.21 0.68
C TRP A 276 29.56 -7.16 0.28
N ALA A 277 29.66 -6.59 -0.92
CA ALA A 277 28.69 -5.63 -1.42
C ALA A 277 27.26 -6.22 -1.48
N PHE A 278 27.14 -7.46 -1.94
CA PHE A 278 25.86 -8.19 -1.92
C PHE A 278 25.31 -8.37 -0.49
N LEU A 279 26.16 -8.73 0.46
CA LEU A 279 25.77 -8.91 1.86
C LEU A 279 25.31 -7.60 2.50
N GLU A 280 26.05 -6.52 2.26
CA GLU A 280 25.72 -5.18 2.74
C GLU A 280 24.35 -4.72 2.21
N GLN A 281 24.09 -4.94 0.92
CA GLN A 281 22.79 -4.66 0.32
C GLN A 281 21.67 -5.50 0.97
N LEU A 282 21.93 -6.78 1.26
CA LEU A 282 20.96 -7.65 1.91
C LEU A 282 20.65 -7.21 3.35
N LEU A 283 21.67 -6.78 4.11
CA LEU A 283 21.50 -6.23 5.45
C LEU A 283 20.72 -4.91 5.43
N ASP A 284 21.02 -4.03 4.47
CA ASP A 284 20.30 -2.77 4.27
C ASP A 284 18.80 -2.98 3.99
N PHE A 285 18.44 -4.03 3.23
CA PHE A 285 17.03 -4.41 3.06
C PHE A 285 16.35 -4.77 4.38
N PHE A 286 17.02 -5.52 5.26
CA PHE A 286 16.46 -5.87 6.57
C PHE A 286 16.32 -4.66 7.49
N GLU A 287 17.32 -3.78 7.52
CA GLU A 287 17.27 -2.53 8.29
C GLU A 287 16.15 -1.62 7.81
N THR A 288 16.02 -1.44 6.50
CA THR A 288 14.94 -0.68 5.87
C THR A 288 13.57 -1.28 6.19
N TYR A 289 13.43 -2.60 6.10
CA TYR A 289 12.16 -3.27 6.41
C TYR A 289 11.76 -3.10 7.87
N ILE A 290 12.71 -3.20 8.80
CA ILE A 290 12.42 -2.99 10.23
C ILE A 290 12.06 -1.55 10.52
N SER A 291 12.76 -0.58 9.91
CA SER A 291 12.41 0.83 10.02
C SER A 291 10.99 1.10 9.52
N TRP A 292 10.65 0.54 8.34
CA TRP A 292 9.29 0.59 7.79
C TRP A 292 8.27 -0.06 8.72
N ALA A 293 8.55 -1.25 9.25
CA ALA A 293 7.65 -1.98 10.14
C ALA A 293 7.41 -1.20 11.44
N LYS A 294 8.45 -0.59 12.02
CA LYS A 294 8.33 0.30 13.18
C LYS A 294 7.39 1.46 12.86
N SER A 295 7.68 2.23 11.82
CA SER A 295 6.84 3.37 11.41
C SER A 295 5.39 2.96 11.14
N LYS A 296 5.15 1.85 10.44
CA LYS A 296 3.79 1.36 10.19
C LYS A 296 3.07 0.93 11.44
N LEU A 297 3.73 0.21 12.35
CA LEU A 297 3.13 -0.20 13.62
C LEU A 297 2.82 1.00 14.53
N THR A 298 3.69 2.02 14.54
CA THR A 298 3.51 3.20 15.39
C THR A 298 2.52 4.20 14.82
N GLU A 299 2.40 4.34 13.50
CA GLU A 299 1.60 5.41 12.90
C GLU A 299 0.35 4.88 12.20
N ASP A 300 0.44 3.81 11.40
CA ASP A 300 -0.62 3.45 10.46
C ASP A 300 -1.48 2.27 10.89
N VAL A 301 -0.95 1.37 11.71
CA VAL A 301 -1.67 0.20 12.18
C VAL A 301 -2.50 0.56 13.41
N GLY A 302 -3.76 0.09 13.42
CA GLY A 302 -4.65 0.31 14.55
C GLY A 302 -5.11 1.76 14.70
N ARG A 303 -5.37 2.47 13.59
CA ARG A 303 -6.04 3.79 13.63
C ARG A 303 -7.36 3.68 14.38
N CYS A 304 -7.60 4.56 15.37
CA CYS A 304 -8.76 4.44 16.26
C CYS A 304 -9.94 5.37 15.94
N LYS A 305 -9.89 6.10 14.82
CA LYS A 305 -11.03 6.91 14.33
C LYS A 305 -12.35 6.15 14.20
N PRO A 306 -12.40 4.90 13.69
CA PRO A 306 -13.66 4.15 13.63
C PRO A 306 -14.28 3.89 15.01
N VAL A 307 -13.46 3.78 16.05
CA VAL A 307 -13.93 3.59 17.44
C VAL A 307 -14.57 4.88 17.95
N ALA A 308 -13.88 6.02 17.78
CA ALA A 308 -14.43 7.33 18.14
C ALA A 308 -15.75 7.61 17.40
N GLN A 309 -15.80 7.37 16.09
CA GLN A 309 -17.02 7.52 15.29
C GLN A 309 -18.15 6.60 15.76
N SER A 310 -17.83 5.39 16.21
CA SER A 310 -18.84 4.48 16.74
C SER A 310 -19.46 5.03 18.03
N LEU A 311 -18.66 5.64 18.91
CA LEU A 311 -19.15 6.30 20.12
C LEU A 311 -20.01 7.53 19.78
N ASP A 312 -19.57 8.35 18.82
CA ASP A 312 -20.32 9.52 18.34
C ASP A 312 -21.67 9.11 17.74
N ASN A 313 -21.70 8.00 17.00
CA ASN A 313 -22.94 7.47 16.45
C ASN A 313 -23.88 6.94 17.55
N VAL A 314 -23.35 6.30 18.59
CA VAL A 314 -24.17 5.85 19.74
C VAL A 314 -24.75 7.03 20.48
N GLU A 315 -23.96 8.09 20.70
CA GLU A 315 -24.44 9.36 21.25
C GLU A 315 -25.57 9.94 20.40
N ALA A 316 -25.35 10.11 19.10
CA ALA A 316 -26.37 10.67 18.20
C ALA A 316 -27.66 9.84 18.21
N ILE A 317 -27.57 8.51 18.15
CA ILE A 317 -28.74 7.62 18.21
C ILE A 317 -29.47 7.75 19.55
N GLY A 318 -28.73 7.71 20.67
CA GLY A 318 -29.31 7.75 21.99
C GLY A 318 -29.93 9.10 22.34
N CYS A 319 -29.22 10.18 22.03
CA CYS A 319 -29.56 11.53 22.47
C CYS A 319 -30.41 12.27 21.43
N ASP A 320 -29.94 12.38 20.19
CA ASP A 320 -30.61 13.19 19.17
C ASP A 320 -31.86 12.50 18.59
N TYR A 321 -31.88 11.17 18.54
CA TYR A 321 -33.05 10.45 18.02
C TYR A 321 -33.98 9.97 19.13
N ILE A 322 -33.48 9.20 20.10
CA ILE A 322 -34.34 8.60 21.12
C ILE A 322 -34.77 9.65 22.16
N MET A 323 -33.84 10.36 22.80
CA MET A 323 -34.21 11.31 23.86
C MET A 323 -35.00 12.50 23.33
N ASP A 324 -34.65 13.06 22.18
CA ASP A 324 -35.46 14.12 21.56
C ASP A 324 -36.87 13.65 21.19
N SER A 325 -37.03 12.41 20.69
CA SER A 325 -38.35 11.84 20.43
C SER A 325 -39.16 11.66 21.72
N VAL A 326 -38.54 11.17 22.80
CA VAL A 326 -39.17 11.05 24.12
C VAL A 326 -39.56 12.44 24.65
N ASN A 327 -38.70 13.45 24.42
CA ASN A 327 -38.95 14.82 24.81
C ASN A 327 -40.15 15.42 24.06
N ALA A 328 -40.21 15.24 22.74
CA ALA A 328 -41.34 15.66 21.92
C ALA A 328 -42.64 14.92 22.32
N PHE A 329 -42.54 13.65 22.68
CA PHE A 329 -43.68 12.82 23.08
C PHE A 329 -44.31 13.29 24.39
N TRP A 330 -43.52 13.47 25.46
CA TRP A 330 -44.08 13.95 26.74
C TRP A 330 -44.59 15.39 26.61
N PHE A 331 -43.92 16.24 25.84
CA PHE A 331 -44.34 17.61 25.61
C PHE A 331 -45.72 17.65 24.93
N SER A 332 -45.92 16.81 23.90
CA SER A 332 -47.19 16.69 23.20
C SER A 332 -48.32 16.16 24.12
N LEU A 333 -48.06 15.09 24.87
CA LEU A 333 -49.04 14.53 25.81
C LEU A 333 -49.36 15.48 26.98
N GLY A 334 -48.36 16.24 27.44
CA GLY A 334 -48.54 17.28 28.45
C GLY A 334 -49.52 18.35 27.98
N TRP A 335 -49.38 18.79 26.72
CA TRP A 335 -50.29 19.76 26.11
C TRP A 335 -51.71 19.19 25.94
N CYS A 336 -51.84 17.92 25.53
CA CYS A 336 -53.13 17.23 25.51
C CYS A 336 -53.79 17.21 26.90
N THR A 337 -53.02 16.94 27.95
CA THR A 337 -53.50 16.92 29.34
C THR A 337 -53.94 18.31 29.79
N LEU A 338 -53.19 19.36 29.44
CA LEU A 338 -53.54 20.75 29.75
C LEU A 338 -54.87 21.16 29.10
N PHE A 339 -55.08 20.81 27.83
CA PHE A 339 -56.34 21.12 27.14
C PHE A 339 -57.51 20.20 27.48
N LEU A 340 -57.27 19.08 28.17
CA LEU A 340 -58.33 18.16 28.60
C LEU A 340 -59.28 18.83 29.59
N LEU A 341 -58.77 19.66 30.51
CA LEU A 341 -59.59 20.41 31.49
C LEU A 341 -60.60 21.39 30.84
N PRO A 342 -60.19 22.36 29.98
CA PRO A 342 -61.15 23.23 29.31
C PRO A 342 -62.08 22.45 28.37
N SER A 343 -61.59 21.36 27.75
CA SER A 343 -62.40 20.50 26.89
C SER A 343 -63.52 19.80 27.66
N ILE A 344 -63.27 19.33 28.90
CA ILE A 344 -64.31 18.77 29.78
C ILE A 344 -65.39 19.82 30.08
N ILE A 345 -65.00 21.04 30.45
CA ILE A 345 -65.96 22.11 30.79
C ILE A 345 -66.86 22.42 29.59
N LEU A 346 -66.28 22.56 28.40
CA LEU A 346 -67.02 22.79 27.17
C LEU A 346 -67.92 21.60 26.81
N ALA A 347 -67.44 20.37 26.93
CA ALA A 347 -68.20 19.16 26.64
C ALA A 347 -69.42 19.02 27.57
N VAL A 348 -69.29 19.29 28.86
CA VAL A 348 -70.42 19.28 29.81
C VAL A 348 -71.44 20.37 29.46
N ARG A 349 -70.98 21.58 29.13
CA ARG A 349 -71.86 22.68 28.73
C ARG A 349 -72.61 22.37 27.43
N LEU A 350 -71.90 21.86 26.41
CA LEU A 350 -72.49 21.46 25.12
C LEU A 350 -73.42 20.27 25.24
N ALA A 351 -73.10 19.28 26.08
CA ALA A 351 -73.96 18.11 26.30
C ALA A 351 -75.37 18.52 26.77
N LYS A 352 -75.50 19.59 27.58
CA LYS A 352 -76.79 20.16 27.99
C LYS A 352 -77.61 20.68 26.80
N PHE A 353 -76.96 21.22 25.77
CA PHE A 353 -77.62 21.72 24.56
C PHE A 353 -77.90 20.64 23.51
N TYR A 354 -77.25 19.47 23.60
CA TYR A 354 -77.41 18.39 22.64
C TYR A 354 -78.35 17.27 23.12
N ARG A 355 -78.36 16.95 24.43
CA ARG A 355 -79.24 15.91 25.01
C ARG A 355 -80.72 16.29 24.95
N ARG A 356 -81.58 15.33 24.65
CA ARG A 356 -83.04 15.49 24.76
C ARG A 356 -83.42 15.43 26.25
N MET A 357 -84.26 16.35 26.72
CA MET A 357 -84.80 16.31 28.08
C MET A 357 -86.17 15.64 28.07
N ASP A 358 -86.51 14.91 29.14
CA ASP A 358 -87.82 14.22 29.22
C ASP A 358 -88.98 15.18 29.55
N ILE A 359 -88.68 16.33 30.17
CA ILE A 359 -89.67 17.33 30.56
C ILE A 359 -89.19 18.71 30.08
N ALA A 360 -90.10 19.51 29.53
CA ALA A 360 -89.87 20.92 29.26
C ALA A 360 -90.73 21.74 30.21
N ASP A 361 -90.12 22.66 30.95
CA ASP A 361 -90.84 23.66 31.74
C ASP A 361 -91.52 24.64 30.78
N VAL A 362 -92.72 24.30 30.34
CA VAL A 362 -93.61 25.24 29.66
C VAL A 362 -94.18 26.15 30.75
N TYR A 363 -93.66 27.37 30.87
CA TYR A 363 -94.42 28.42 31.56
C TYR A 363 -95.70 28.65 30.77
N ARG A 364 -96.78 28.02 31.23
CA ARG A 364 -98.12 28.27 30.73
C ARG A 364 -98.46 29.71 31.12
N ASN A 365 -98.35 30.63 30.17
CA ASN A 365 -99.07 31.90 30.24
C ASN A 365 -100.56 31.60 30.01
N GLU A 366 -101.20 31.00 31.01
CA GLU A 366 -102.65 30.94 31.09
C GLU A 366 -103.05 31.84 32.25
N GLY A 367 -103.41 33.07 31.92
CA GLY A 367 -104.20 33.89 32.82
C GLY A 367 -105.61 33.30 32.86
N PHE A 368 -105.96 32.64 33.97
CA PHE A 368 -107.33 32.60 34.47
C PHE A 368 -107.43 32.02 35.90
N GLU A 369 -107.90 32.89 36.79
CA GLU A 369 -108.83 32.67 37.92
C GLU A 369 -108.53 31.65 39.04
N MET A 370 -108.29 32.18 40.24
CA MET A 370 -108.47 31.50 41.53
C MET A 370 -109.96 31.35 41.88
N PRO A 371 -110.35 30.20 42.46
CA PRO A 371 -111.24 30.24 43.64
C PRO A 371 -110.90 29.15 44.69
N PRO A 372 -111.56 29.18 45.86
CA PRO A 372 -111.14 29.85 47.07
C PRO A 372 -110.31 28.95 48.03
N THR A 373 -109.71 29.63 48.99
CA THR A 373 -108.98 29.11 50.15
C THR A 373 -109.74 28.01 50.90
N PHE A 374 -109.11 26.83 51.00
CA PHE A 374 -109.43 25.84 52.04
C PHE A 374 -108.16 25.53 52.84
N ASN A 375 -108.09 26.11 54.03
CA ASN A 375 -107.04 25.89 55.01
C ASN A 375 -106.99 24.40 55.41
N SER A 376 -105.93 23.70 55.05
CA SER A 376 -105.48 22.51 55.78
C SER A 376 -103.97 22.30 55.63
N PHE A 377 -103.19 23.24 56.17
CA PHE A 377 -101.84 22.93 56.61
C PHE A 377 -101.92 21.92 57.77
N ARG A 378 -101.45 20.69 57.55
CA ARG A 378 -101.10 19.75 58.62
C ARG A 378 -99.69 19.23 58.38
N ILE A 379 -98.71 19.99 58.87
CA ILE A 379 -97.34 19.52 59.06
C ILE A 379 -97.34 18.65 60.32
N PRO A 380 -96.79 17.42 60.30
CA PRO A 380 -96.75 16.55 61.47
C PRO A 380 -95.79 17.13 62.52
N ARG A 381 -96.25 17.22 63.78
CA ARG A 381 -95.39 17.44 64.95
C ARG A 381 -95.19 16.12 65.71
N PRO A 382 -94.00 15.88 66.27
CA PRO A 382 -93.62 14.61 66.87
C PRO A 382 -94.31 14.37 68.22
N SER A 383 -94.65 13.11 68.51
CA SER A 383 -95.24 12.69 69.79
C SER A 383 -94.18 12.57 70.89
N THR A 384 -94.47 13.05 72.09
CA THR A 384 -93.94 12.46 73.33
C THR A 384 -94.93 12.59 74.49
N ARG A 385 -95.13 11.45 75.19
CA ARG A 385 -95.62 11.23 76.58
C ARG A 385 -97.05 11.70 76.92
N HIS A 386 -97.93 10.90 77.51
CA HIS A 386 -97.84 9.62 78.24
C HIS A 386 -99.08 8.78 77.97
#